data_AF-A0A963D1B4-F1
#
_entry.id   AF-A0A963D1B4-F1
#
_cell.length_a   1.000
_cell.length_b   1.000
_cell.length_c   1.000
_cell.angle_alpha   90.00
_cell.angle_beta   90.00
_cell.angle_gamma   90.00
#
_symmetry.space_group_name_H-M   'P 1'
#
loop_
_entity.id
_entity.type
_entity.pdbx_description
1 polymer ?
#
loop_
_entity_poly.entity_id
_entity_poly.type
_entity_poly.pdbx_seq_one_letter_code
_entity_poly.pdbx_strand_id
1 'polypeptide(L)'
;MSRRAMLVNGRFLGRSVTGVDRFAGELLRALVALRRQGGDGVPDLKVVVPRGTVVPDWLSDTPVAVCGRLGSHAWEQLELARFEPEGLLLNLCNSGPLSRRRQLAVIHDAATFRVPDAYSWKFRALYRVMSPRLYHGSQLVATVSEFSRRELAALFGAR
;
A
#
# COMPACT_ATOMS: atom_id res chain seq x y z
N MET A 1 -7.36 -26.34 0.53
CA MET A 1 -7.86 -25.02 0.10
C MET A 1 -6.68 -24.21 -0.41
N SER A 2 -6.71 -23.71 -1.65
CA SER A 2 -5.61 -22.91 -2.20
C SER A 2 -5.39 -21.66 -1.33
N ARG A 3 -4.17 -21.47 -0.81
CA ARG A 3 -3.79 -20.27 -0.05
C ARG A 3 -3.94 -19.07 -0.98
N ARG A 4 -4.80 -18.10 -0.62
CA ARG A 4 -5.00 -16.88 -1.42
C ARG A 4 -3.71 -16.04 -1.40
N ALA A 5 -3.21 -15.67 -2.57
CA ALA A 5 -2.03 -14.83 -2.70
C ALA A 5 -2.28 -13.43 -2.13
N MET A 6 -1.36 -12.97 -1.28
CA MET A 6 -1.27 -11.60 -0.80
C MET A 6 -0.19 -10.87 -1.58
N LEU A 7 -0.60 -9.83 -2.30
CA LEU A 7 0.29 -9.01 -3.10
C LEU A 7 0.67 -7.78 -2.28
N VAL A 8 1.94 -7.41 -2.23
CA VAL A 8 2.39 -6.17 -1.58
C VAL A 8 2.74 -5.16 -2.65
N ASN A 9 2.13 -3.98 -2.59
CA ASN A 9 2.54 -2.84 -3.39
C ASN A 9 3.93 -2.38 -2.94
N GLY A 10 4.96 -2.77 -3.69
CA GLY A 10 6.37 -2.50 -3.41
C GLY A 10 6.88 -1.16 -3.92
N ARG A 11 6.01 -0.23 -4.35
CA ARG A 11 6.41 1.09 -4.86
C ARG A 11 7.32 1.87 -3.91
N PHE A 12 7.16 1.67 -2.60
CA PHE A 12 7.95 2.33 -1.58
C PHE A 12 9.43 1.90 -1.55
N LEU A 13 9.76 0.72 -2.10
CA LEU A 13 11.13 0.22 -2.16
C LEU A 13 12.01 1.00 -3.15
N GLY A 14 11.40 1.66 -4.14
CA GLY A 14 12.10 2.42 -5.18
C GLY A 14 12.19 3.93 -4.94
N ARG A 15 11.85 4.43 -3.74
CA ARG A 15 11.84 5.88 -3.43
C ARG A 15 12.63 6.19 -2.16
N SER A 16 12.95 7.48 -1.96
CA SER A 16 13.59 7.97 -0.73
C SER A 16 12.74 7.66 0.50
N VAL A 17 13.39 7.21 1.58
CA VAL A 17 12.71 6.75 2.80
C VAL A 17 12.08 7.92 3.55
N THR A 18 10.76 7.85 3.77
CA THR A 18 10.03 8.66 4.74
C THR A 18 9.60 7.83 5.95
N GLY A 19 8.96 8.45 6.95
CA GLY A 19 8.39 7.70 8.09
C GLY A 19 7.38 6.63 7.67
N VAL A 20 6.54 6.94 6.67
CA VAL A 20 5.57 6.00 6.09
C VAL A 20 6.27 4.84 5.36
N ASP A 21 7.39 5.11 4.69
CA ASP A 21 8.17 4.08 4.01
C ASP A 21 8.90 3.17 4.99
N ARG A 22 9.44 3.73 6.08
CA ARG A 22 10.03 2.94 7.16
C ARG A 22 8.98 1.99 7.76
N PHE A 23 7.78 2.49 8.07
CA PHE A 23 6.69 1.63 8.52
C PHE A 23 6.40 0.48 7.54
N ALA A 24 6.27 0.79 6.25
CA ALA A 24 6.00 -0.21 5.23
C ALA A 24 7.12 -1.26 5.11
N GLY A 25 8.37 -0.81 5.20
CA GLY A 25 9.55 -1.68 5.19
C GLY A 25 9.60 -2.62 6.39
N GLU A 26 9.43 -2.12 7.61
CA GLU A 26 9.44 -2.96 8.81
C GLU A 26 8.27 -3.95 8.84
N LEU A 27 7.06 -3.52 8.43
CA LEU A 27 5.92 -4.42 8.36
C LEU A 27 6.12 -5.51 7.30
N LEU A 28 6.69 -5.17 6.14
CA LEU A 28 7.03 -6.16 5.12
C LEU A 28 8.10 -7.14 5.61
N ARG A 29 9.13 -6.69 6.32
CA ARG A 29 10.14 -7.58 6.94
C ARG A 29 9.51 -8.54 7.95
N ALA A 30 8.62 -8.05 8.80
CA ALA A 30 7.90 -8.89 9.74
C ALA A 30 7.04 -9.95 9.02
N LEU A 31 6.31 -9.57 7.97
CA LEU A 31 5.52 -10.50 7.16
C LEU A 31 6.39 -11.56 6.47
N VAL A 32 7.57 -11.18 5.96
CA VAL A 32 8.53 -12.10 5.36
C VAL A 32 9.10 -13.06 6.41
N ALA A 33 9.43 -12.58 7.61
CA ALA A 33 9.89 -13.42 8.71
C ALA A 33 8.83 -14.44 9.13
N LEU A 34 7.56 -14.02 9.25
CA LEU A 34 6.43 -14.92 9.55
C LEU A 34 6.22 -15.96 8.45
N ARG A 35 6.35 -15.57 7.17
CA ARG A 35 6.33 -16.51 6.03
C ARG A 35 7.43 -17.56 6.14
N ARG A 36 8.65 -17.16 6.52
CA ARG A 36 9.80 -18.07 6.67
C ARG A 36 9.63 -19.07 7.81
N GLN A 37 9.05 -18.65 8.93
CA GLN A 37 8.83 -19.52 10.09
C GLN A 37 7.90 -20.69 9.77
N GLY A 38 6.98 -20.52 8.81
CA GLY A 38 5.99 -21.53 8.47
C GLY A 38 4.92 -21.65 9.55
N GLY A 39 3.65 -21.68 9.14
CA GLY A 39 2.55 -21.78 10.07
C GLY A 39 1.20 -21.74 9.36
N ASP A 40 0.16 -22.12 10.09
CA ASP A 40 -1.21 -21.97 9.62
C ASP A 40 -1.62 -20.49 9.62
N GLY A 41 -2.33 -20.08 8.58
CA GLY A 41 -2.79 -18.69 8.42
C GLY A 41 -1.79 -17.73 7.75
N VAL A 42 -0.56 -18.16 7.45
CA VAL A 42 0.40 -17.29 6.73
C VAL A 42 0.09 -17.30 5.22
N PRO A 43 -0.27 -16.15 4.62
CA PRO A 43 -0.62 -16.08 3.20
C PRO A 43 0.62 -16.28 2.32
N ASP A 44 0.40 -16.73 1.08
CA ASP A 44 1.46 -16.72 0.07
C ASP A 44 1.75 -15.27 -0.33
N LEU A 45 2.89 -14.76 0.12
CA LEU A 45 3.31 -13.37 -0.04
C LEU A 45 4.07 -13.17 -1.35
N LYS A 46 3.64 -12.20 -2.15
CA LYS A 46 4.37 -11.75 -3.35
C LYS A 46 4.50 -10.23 -3.35
N VAL A 47 5.71 -9.71 -3.53
CA VAL A 47 5.96 -8.26 -3.62
C VAL A 47 5.93 -7.86 -5.09
N VAL A 48 5.18 -6.82 -5.44
CA VAL A 48 5.06 -6.32 -6.81
C VAL A 48 5.72 -4.96 -6.90
N VAL A 49 6.67 -4.80 -7.81
CA VAL A 49 7.48 -3.59 -7.94
C VAL A 49 7.46 -3.05 -9.38
N PRO A 50 7.58 -1.72 -9.57
CA PRO A 50 7.79 -1.16 -10.89
C PRO A 50 9.18 -1.51 -11.44
N ARG A 51 9.33 -1.45 -12.76
CA ARG A 51 10.62 -1.64 -13.44
C ARG A 51 11.67 -0.67 -12.88
N GLY A 52 12.89 -1.17 -12.69
CA GLY A 52 14.02 -0.38 -12.17
C GLY A 52 14.08 -0.25 -10.65
N THR A 53 13.17 -0.90 -9.92
CA THR A 53 13.27 -0.99 -8.45
C THR A 53 14.47 -1.84 -8.06
N VAL A 54 15.36 -1.27 -7.24
CA VAL A 54 16.43 -2.03 -6.59
C VAL A 54 15.80 -2.82 -5.45
N VAL A 55 15.71 -4.14 -5.61
CA VAL A 55 15.11 -5.03 -4.61
C VAL A 55 16.13 -5.28 -3.50
N PRO A 56 15.79 -5.01 -2.23
CA PRO A 56 16.70 -5.30 -1.12
C PRO A 56 17.00 -6.79 -0.93
N ASP A 57 18.23 -7.13 -0.55
CA ASP A 57 18.69 -8.52 -0.40
C ASP A 57 17.87 -9.33 0.61
N TRP A 58 17.31 -8.70 1.63
CA TRP A 58 16.49 -9.39 2.63
C TRP A 58 15.18 -9.96 2.06
N LEU A 59 14.79 -9.58 0.84
CA LEU A 59 13.69 -10.15 0.06
C LEU A 59 14.11 -11.35 -0.82
N SER A 60 15.36 -11.81 -0.78
CA SER A 60 15.89 -12.88 -1.66
C SER A 60 14.99 -14.12 -1.77
N ASP A 61 14.39 -14.53 -0.64
CA ASP A 61 13.57 -15.75 -0.55
C ASP A 61 12.06 -15.46 -0.62
N THR A 62 11.70 -14.22 -1.00
CA THR A 62 10.33 -13.79 -1.17
C THR A 62 10.04 -13.62 -2.65
N PRO A 63 8.94 -14.17 -3.19
CA PRO A 63 8.55 -13.92 -4.58
C PRO A 63 8.42 -12.42 -4.85
N VAL A 64 9.27 -11.89 -5.73
CA VAL A 64 9.19 -10.51 -6.22
C VAL A 64 8.84 -10.52 -7.71
N ALA A 65 7.77 -9.83 -8.07
CA ALA A 65 7.35 -9.64 -9.45
C ALA A 65 7.63 -8.20 -9.89
N VAL A 66 8.41 -8.03 -10.94
CA VAL A 66 8.51 -6.75 -11.65
C VAL A 66 7.37 -6.70 -12.65
N CYS A 67 6.51 -5.68 -12.59
CA CYS A 67 5.42 -5.51 -13.55
C CYS A 67 5.40 -4.11 -14.14
N GLY A 68 4.87 -4.01 -15.37
CA GLY A 68 4.62 -2.73 -16.02
C GLY A 68 5.86 -2.01 -16.55
N ARG A 69 5.62 -0.85 -17.16
CA ARG A 69 6.63 0.02 -17.79
C ARG A 69 6.54 1.46 -17.30
N LEU A 70 5.45 1.82 -16.64
CA LEU A 70 5.25 3.15 -16.08
C LEU A 70 5.99 3.28 -14.75
N GLY A 71 6.09 4.52 -14.26
CA GLY A 71 6.65 4.84 -12.95
C GLY A 71 5.61 5.39 -11.98
N SER A 72 5.95 5.34 -10.69
CA SER A 72 5.25 6.07 -9.62
C SER A 72 3.73 5.83 -9.61
N HIS A 73 2.91 6.88 -9.49
CA HIS A 73 1.46 6.77 -9.43
C HIS A 73 0.83 6.25 -10.72
N ALA A 74 1.40 6.51 -11.90
CA ALA A 74 0.83 6.00 -13.15
C ALA A 74 0.91 4.47 -13.21
N TRP A 75 2.04 3.90 -12.78
CA TRP A 75 2.20 2.46 -12.59
C TRP A 75 1.20 1.89 -11.59
N GLU A 76 1.07 2.54 -10.42
CA GLU A 76 0.19 2.08 -9.34
C GLU A 76 -1.28 2.07 -9.80
N GLN A 77 -1.73 3.11 -10.51
CA GLN A 77 -3.12 3.27 -10.91
C GLN A 77 -3.52 2.45 -12.14
N LEU A 78 -2.59 2.17 -13.06
CA LEU A 78 -2.93 1.54 -14.35
C LEU A 78 -2.44 0.08 -14.46
N GLU A 79 -1.24 -0.20 -13.98
CA GLU A 79 -0.56 -1.49 -14.19
C GLU A 79 -0.72 -2.39 -12.96
N LEU A 80 -0.36 -1.90 -11.76
CA LEU A 80 -0.55 -2.65 -10.52
C LEU A 80 -2.04 -2.94 -10.24
N ALA A 81 -2.93 -2.02 -10.63
CA ALA A 81 -4.37 -2.17 -10.50
C ALA A 81 -4.90 -3.50 -11.10
N ARG A 82 -4.28 -3.95 -12.19
CA ARG A 82 -4.70 -5.11 -12.99
C ARG A 82 -3.84 -6.34 -12.75
N PHE A 83 -2.74 -6.21 -12.00
CA PHE A 83 -1.83 -7.31 -11.72
C PHE A 83 -2.49 -8.31 -10.77
N GLU A 84 -2.65 -9.56 -11.23
CA GLU A 84 -3.25 -10.67 -10.49
C GLU A 84 -4.52 -10.24 -9.72
N PRO A 85 -5.64 -9.97 -10.43
CA PRO A 85 -6.81 -9.30 -9.86
C PRO A 85 -7.45 -10.08 -8.69
N GLU A 86 -7.32 -11.41 -8.70
CA GLU A 86 -7.78 -12.31 -7.63
C GLU A 86 -6.94 -12.24 -6.35
N GLY A 87 -5.75 -11.63 -6.40
CA GLY A 87 -4.88 -11.42 -5.24
C GLY A 87 -5.39 -10.34 -4.29
N LEU A 88 -5.03 -10.40 -3.00
CA LEU A 88 -5.37 -9.33 -2.05
C LEU A 88 -4.20 -8.35 -2.08
N LEU A 89 -4.42 -7.13 -2.59
CA LEU A 89 -3.36 -6.13 -2.66
C LEU A 89 -3.24 -5.37 -1.33
N LEU A 90 -2.07 -5.43 -0.72
CA LEU A 90 -1.69 -4.69 0.47
C LEU A 90 -0.96 -3.41 0.06
N ASN A 91 -1.55 -2.27 0.42
CA ASN A 91 -0.99 -0.95 0.19
C ASN A 91 -0.65 -0.29 1.53
N LEU A 92 0.64 -0.04 1.78
CA LEU A 92 1.12 0.37 3.11
C LEU A 92 1.39 1.88 3.24
N CYS A 93 1.21 2.66 2.16
CA CYS A 93 1.81 3.99 2.03
C CYS A 93 0.82 5.11 1.63
N ASN A 94 -0.38 5.18 2.22
CA ASN A 94 -1.41 6.20 1.93
C ASN A 94 -1.89 6.28 0.48
N SER A 95 -1.44 5.39 -0.39
CA SER A 95 -1.79 5.33 -1.80
C SER A 95 -2.06 3.89 -2.21
N GLY A 96 -2.83 3.71 -3.27
CA GLY A 96 -3.11 2.42 -3.86
C GLY A 96 -3.97 2.58 -5.11
N PRO A 97 -4.11 1.53 -5.93
CA PRO A 97 -4.90 1.61 -7.16
C PRO A 97 -6.37 1.89 -6.85
N LEU A 98 -6.92 2.99 -7.36
CA LEU A 98 -8.29 3.42 -7.00
C LEU A 98 -9.38 2.55 -7.64
N SER A 99 -9.07 1.85 -8.73
CA SER A 99 -10.00 0.97 -9.46
C SER A 99 -10.07 -0.45 -8.88
N ARG A 100 -9.16 -0.84 -7.99
CA ARG A 100 -9.14 -2.17 -7.38
C ARG A 100 -9.98 -2.20 -6.12
N ARG A 101 -10.91 -3.15 -5.97
CA ARG A 101 -11.70 -3.30 -4.73
C ARG A 101 -11.07 -4.26 -3.73
N ARG A 102 -10.47 -5.34 -4.23
CA ARG A 102 -9.83 -6.40 -3.44
C ARG A 102 -8.44 -5.98 -2.95
N GLN A 103 -8.43 -5.02 -2.02
CA GLN A 103 -7.22 -4.45 -1.44
C GLN A 103 -7.43 -4.05 0.03
N LEU A 104 -6.34 -4.11 0.78
CA LEU A 104 -6.19 -3.46 2.08
C LEU A 104 -5.35 -2.21 1.88
N ALA A 105 -5.83 -1.07 2.37
CA ALA A 105 -5.06 0.17 2.38
C ALA A 105 -4.76 0.62 3.80
N VAL A 106 -3.50 0.89 4.10
CA VAL A 106 -3.11 1.62 5.31
C VAL A 106 -3.13 3.11 4.98
N ILE A 107 -4.03 3.84 5.65
CA ILE A 107 -4.09 5.29 5.61
C ILE A 107 -3.64 5.78 6.99
N HIS A 108 -2.42 6.31 7.05
CA HIS A 108 -1.71 6.71 8.27
C HIS A 108 -2.34 7.91 8.97
N ASP A 109 -2.74 8.91 8.20
CA ASP A 109 -3.25 10.17 8.73
C ASP A 109 -4.09 10.92 7.70
N ALA A 110 -4.67 12.02 8.15
CA ALA A 110 -5.38 13.00 7.34
C ALA A 110 -4.62 14.32 7.23
N ALA A 111 -3.28 14.32 7.39
CA ALA A 111 -2.49 15.55 7.51
C ALA A 111 -2.62 16.45 6.27
N THR A 112 -2.77 15.87 5.08
CA THR A 112 -3.01 16.62 3.83
C THR A 112 -4.31 17.43 3.83
N PHE A 113 -5.27 17.09 4.70
CA PHE A 113 -6.55 17.80 4.89
C PHE A 113 -6.51 18.74 6.10
N ARG A 114 -5.78 18.37 7.16
CA ARG A 114 -5.75 19.10 8.42
C ARG A 114 -4.66 20.17 8.51
N VAL A 115 -3.55 19.98 7.83
CA VAL A 115 -2.41 20.90 7.80
C VAL A 115 -2.04 21.19 6.34
N PRO A 116 -2.95 21.80 5.56
CA PRO A 116 -2.75 21.97 4.12
C PRO A 116 -1.49 22.80 3.80
N ASP A 117 -1.11 23.75 4.64
CA ASP A 117 0.04 24.62 4.37
C ASP A 117 1.39 23.90 4.46
N ALA A 118 1.43 22.71 5.07
CA ALA A 118 2.61 21.85 5.08
C ALA A 118 2.86 21.11 3.74
N TYR A 119 1.94 21.21 2.77
CA TYR A 119 2.01 20.45 1.52
C TYR A 119 1.84 21.33 0.28
N SER A 120 2.55 20.96 -0.80
CA SER A 120 2.38 21.63 -2.09
C SER A 120 0.95 21.46 -2.62
N TRP A 121 0.47 22.46 -3.36
CA TRP A 121 -0.88 22.44 -3.92
C TRP A 121 -1.15 21.22 -4.82
N LYS A 122 -0.14 20.77 -5.59
CA LYS A 122 -0.23 19.58 -6.45
C LYS A 122 -0.45 18.32 -5.62
N PHE A 123 0.30 18.19 -4.53
CA PHE A 123 0.17 17.06 -3.61
C PHE A 123 -1.20 17.05 -2.93
N ARG A 124 -1.66 18.21 -2.45
CA ARG A 124 -3.01 18.36 -1.88
C ARG A 124 -4.11 17.97 -2.87
N ALA A 125 -4.01 18.42 -4.12
CA ALA A 125 -5.00 18.10 -5.16
C ALA A 125 -5.06 16.60 -5.43
N LEU A 126 -3.90 15.94 -5.54
CA LEU A 126 -3.81 14.49 -5.71
C LEU A 126 -4.46 13.75 -4.52
N TYR A 127 -4.13 14.12 -3.29
CA TYR A 127 -4.64 13.42 -2.09
C TYR A 127 -6.12 13.72 -1.80
N ARG A 128 -6.62 14.92 -2.13
CA ARG A 128 -8.08 15.22 -2.10
C ARG A 128 -8.89 14.26 -2.98
N VAL A 129 -8.30 13.79 -4.07
CA VAL A 129 -8.91 12.86 -5.01
C VAL A 129 -8.67 11.41 -4.58
N MET A 130 -7.45 11.08 -4.15
CA MET A 130 -7.02 9.72 -3.88
C MET A 130 -7.52 9.19 -2.53
N SER A 131 -7.38 9.97 -1.45
CA SER A 131 -7.70 9.53 -0.09
C SER A 131 -9.15 9.05 0.08
N PRO A 132 -10.21 9.81 -0.29
CA PRO A 132 -11.58 9.34 -0.13
C PRO A 132 -11.88 8.13 -1.02
N ARG A 133 -11.36 8.10 -2.25
CA ARG A 133 -11.57 6.97 -3.17
C ARG A 133 -10.90 5.70 -2.67
N LEU A 134 -9.71 5.80 -2.08
CA LEU A 134 -9.02 4.67 -1.48
C LEU A 134 -9.72 4.21 -0.21
N TYR A 135 -10.18 5.15 0.63
CA TYR A 135 -10.90 4.89 1.87
C TYR A 135 -12.19 4.10 1.63
N HIS A 136 -13.02 4.55 0.69
CA HIS A 136 -14.27 3.87 0.35
C HIS A 136 -14.07 2.65 -0.56
N GLY A 137 -13.05 2.68 -1.41
CA GLY A 137 -12.84 1.66 -2.44
C GLY A 137 -12.12 0.41 -1.95
N SER A 138 -11.36 0.48 -0.85
CA SER A 138 -10.65 -0.68 -0.31
C SER A 138 -11.60 -1.64 0.41
N GLN A 139 -11.31 -2.94 0.39
CA GLN A 139 -12.06 -3.96 1.14
C GLN A 139 -11.80 -3.83 2.65
N LEU A 140 -10.60 -3.40 3.03
CA LEU A 140 -10.26 -3.07 4.42
C LEU A 140 -9.39 -1.82 4.42
N VAL A 141 -9.62 -0.94 5.38
CA VAL A 141 -8.75 0.20 5.66
C VAL A 141 -8.20 0.02 7.06
N ALA A 142 -6.88 0.07 7.18
CA ALA A 142 -6.19 0.10 8.46
C ALA A 142 -5.56 1.49 8.66
N THR A 143 -5.30 1.83 9.91
CA THR A 143 -4.60 3.07 10.29
C THR A 143 -3.78 2.82 11.54
N VAL A 144 -2.84 3.72 11.83
CA VAL A 144 -1.80 3.51 12.85
C VAL A 144 -2.24 3.90 14.26
N SER A 145 -3.38 4.57 14.42
CA SER A 145 -3.87 4.99 15.72
C SER A 145 -5.37 5.23 15.74
N GLU A 146 -5.94 5.20 16.94
CA GLU A 146 -7.34 5.57 17.18
C GLU A 146 -7.61 7.05 16.86
N PHE A 147 -6.63 7.93 17.06
CA PHE A 147 -6.71 9.33 16.64
C PHE A 147 -6.87 9.45 15.12
N SER A 148 -5.98 8.81 14.35
CA SER A 148 -6.06 8.79 12.88
C SER A 148 -7.37 8.18 12.40
N ARG A 149 -7.86 7.13 13.07
CA ARG A 149 -9.16 6.50 12.75
C ARG A 149 -10.30 7.50 12.84
N ARG A 150 -10.38 8.26 13.94
CA ARG A 150 -11.41 9.30 14.13
C ARG A 150 -11.28 10.41 13.10
N GLU A 151 -10.07 10.84 12.78
CA GLU A 151 -9.83 11.89 11.80
C GLU A 151 -10.26 11.47 10.38
N LEU A 152 -9.94 10.25 9.97
CA LEU A 152 -10.40 9.69 8.70
C LEU A 152 -11.92 9.53 8.68
N ALA A 153 -12.53 9.04 9.77
CA ALA A 153 -13.97 8.90 9.86
C ALA A 153 -14.70 10.25 9.86
N ALA A 154 -14.12 11.30 10.47
CA ALA A 154 -14.69 12.64 10.44
C ALA A 154 -14.67 13.25 9.03
N LEU A 155 -13.65 12.93 8.22
CA LEU A 155 -13.52 13.46 6.86
C LEU A 155 -14.26 12.64 5.81
N PHE A 156 -14.28 11.32 5.95
CA PHE A 156 -14.77 10.39 4.93
C PHE A 156 -15.99 9.56 5.40
N GLY A 157 -16.48 9.75 6.62
CA GLY A 157 -17.58 8.98 7.19
C GLY A 157 -17.12 7.71 7.91
N ALA A 158 -17.99 7.16 8.77
CA ALA A 158 -17.70 5.95 9.52
C ALA A 158 -17.66 4.68 8.63
N ARG A 159 -16.83 3.72 9.02
CA ARG A 159 -16.65 2.41 8.37
C ARG A 159 -16.53 1.32 9.41
#